data_AF-G7Y8B1-F1
#
_entry.id   AF-G7Y8B1-F1
#
_cell.length_a   1.000
_cell.length_b   1.000
_cell.length_c   1.000
_cell.angle_alpha   90.00
_cell.angle_beta   90.00
_cell.angle_gamma   90.00
#
_symmetry.space_group_name_H-M   'P 1'
#
loop_
_entity.id
_entity.type
_entity.pdbx_description
1 polymer ?
#
loop_
_entity_poly.entity_id
_entity_poly.type
_entity_poly.pdbx_seq_one_letter_code
_entity_poly.pdbx_strand_id
1 'polypeptide(L)'
;MPIHYLRRSTIAQQYRSELAQQLSTCTGSANVDEAWQNVKGAMLATFSAVCPTSPIRPQDYWMSVRSLSKIDARKSIPAGNEYDGARKSLKRQIVKSLRKDREFWRKSKAREMEKAFATGNSRALYQLIRSTGPRKATVSETISEKHGSLIHSRKRRLERWAEHFEEHFS
;
A
#
# COMPACT_ATOMS: atom_id res chain seq x y z
N MET A 1 9.45 6.75 -5.66
CA MET A 1 9.55 8.22 -5.62
C MET A 1 8.47 8.82 -6.52
N PRO A 2 7.56 9.66 -6.01
CA PRO A 2 6.49 10.26 -6.82
C PRO A 2 7.01 11.43 -7.67
N ILE A 3 7.62 11.11 -8.82
CA ILE A 3 8.22 12.09 -9.78
C ILE A 3 7.16 13.06 -10.38
N HIS A 4 5.87 12.78 -10.21
CA HIS A 4 4.79 13.59 -10.78
C HIS A 4 4.62 14.97 -10.14
N TYR A 5 5.13 15.21 -8.92
CA TYR A 5 5.02 16.52 -8.26
C TYR A 5 5.86 17.60 -8.94
N LEU A 6 7.05 17.23 -9.45
CA LEU A 6 7.94 18.12 -10.20
C LEU A 6 7.40 18.47 -11.61
N ARG A 7 6.26 17.90 -12.04
CA ARG A 7 5.56 18.35 -13.24
C ARG A 7 4.76 19.64 -13.01
N ARG A 8 4.49 20.02 -11.76
CA ARG A 8 3.85 21.30 -11.44
C ARG A 8 4.92 22.40 -11.49
N SER A 9 4.72 23.41 -12.32
CA SER A 9 5.68 24.47 -12.59
C SER A 9 6.14 25.21 -11.33
N THR A 10 5.23 25.47 -10.40
CA THR A 10 5.50 26.16 -9.13
C THR A 10 6.41 25.35 -8.21
N ILE A 11 6.11 24.06 -8.01
CA ILE A 11 6.91 23.14 -7.19
C ILE A 11 8.30 22.93 -7.80
N ALA A 12 8.37 22.82 -9.14
CA ALA A 12 9.64 22.69 -9.84
C ALA A 12 10.53 23.94 -9.69
N GLN A 13 9.93 25.13 -9.73
CA GLN A 13 10.65 26.39 -9.56
C GLN A 13 11.17 26.55 -8.12
N GLN A 14 10.33 26.25 -7.12
CA GLN A 14 10.72 26.28 -5.72
C GLN A 14 11.84 25.27 -5.40
N TYR A 15 11.73 24.05 -5.93
CA TYR A 15 12.77 23.03 -5.78
C TYR A 15 14.12 23.50 -6.34
N ARG A 16 14.12 24.13 -7.52
CA ARG A 16 15.34 24.65 -8.14
C ARG A 16 15.99 25.77 -7.31
N SER A 17 15.20 26.71 -6.81
CA SER A 17 15.74 27.81 -5.99
C SER A 17 16.32 27.33 -4.67
N GLU A 18 15.61 26.44 -3.96
CA GLU A 18 16.08 25.90 -2.68
C GLU A 18 17.30 24.99 -2.87
N LEU A 19 17.33 24.16 -3.93
CA LEU A 19 18.48 23.31 -4.23
C LEU A 19 19.71 24.14 -4.57
N ALA A 20 19.57 25.22 -5.36
CA ALA A 20 20.68 26.10 -5.69
C ALA A 20 21.29 26.76 -4.43
N GLN A 21 20.44 27.18 -3.49
CA GLN A 21 20.88 27.73 -2.21
C GLN A 21 21.63 26.70 -1.36
N GLN A 22 21.12 25.46 -1.29
CA GLN A 22 21.75 24.37 -0.53
C GLN A 22 23.06 23.89 -1.15
N LEU A 23 23.17 23.84 -2.49
CA LEU A 23 24.42 23.45 -3.14
C LEU A 23 25.50 24.53 -3.01
N SER A 24 25.11 25.80 -2.87
CA SER A 24 26.05 26.90 -2.63
C SER A 24 26.78 26.77 -1.28
N THR A 25 26.23 26.06 -0.30
CA THR A 25 26.86 25.82 1.00
C THR A 25 27.65 24.50 1.05
N CYS A 26 27.56 23.65 0.03
CA CYS A 26 28.27 22.37 -0.05
C CYS A 26 29.70 22.47 -0.62
N THR A 27 30.19 23.67 -0.95
CA THR A 27 31.51 23.90 -1.55
C THR A 27 32.58 24.01 -0.46
N GLY A 28 33.10 22.87 -0.01
CA GLY A 28 34.21 22.87 0.97
C GLY A 28 34.82 21.53 1.37
N SER A 29 34.35 20.37 0.88
CA SER A 29 34.93 19.08 1.27
C SER A 29 36.18 18.75 0.47
N ALA A 30 37.27 18.42 1.17
CA ALA A 30 38.54 18.00 0.55
C ALA A 30 38.45 16.65 -0.17
N ASN A 31 37.42 15.84 0.13
CA ASN A 31 37.19 14.52 -0.44
C ASN A 31 36.02 14.53 -1.45
N VAL A 32 36.24 13.93 -2.62
CA VAL A 32 35.24 13.79 -3.70
C VAL A 32 34.05 12.93 -3.27
N ASP A 33 34.27 11.87 -2.49
CA ASP A 33 33.17 11.02 -2.01
C ASP A 33 32.27 11.76 -1.03
N GLU A 34 32.88 12.55 -0.15
CA GLU A 34 32.17 13.40 0.80
C GLU A 34 31.38 14.50 0.08
N ALA A 35 32.00 15.15 -0.92
CA ALA A 35 31.33 16.13 -1.79
C ALA A 35 30.07 15.52 -2.44
N TRP A 36 30.19 14.30 -2.96
CA TRP A 36 29.10 13.61 -3.63
C TRP A 36 27.98 13.20 -2.67
N GLN A 37 28.32 12.76 -1.45
CA GLN A 37 27.31 12.50 -0.42
C GLN A 37 26.60 13.77 0.02
N ASN A 38 27.33 14.89 0.15
CA ASN A 38 26.74 16.19 0.48
C ASN A 38 25.75 16.66 -0.60
N VAL A 39 26.11 16.51 -1.88
CA VAL A 39 25.21 16.82 -3.00
C VAL A 39 23.96 15.94 -2.98
N LYS A 40 24.12 14.62 -2.79
CA LYS A 40 22.98 13.69 -2.67
C LYS A 40 22.09 14.03 -1.48
N GLY A 41 22.69 14.37 -0.34
CA GLY A 41 21.98 14.79 0.86
C GLY A 41 21.16 16.05 0.63
N ALA A 42 21.76 17.06 0.01
CA ALA A 42 21.10 18.33 -0.33
C ALA A 42 19.91 18.12 -1.29
N MET A 43 20.08 17.28 -2.32
CA MET A 43 18.99 16.92 -3.24
C MET A 43 17.82 16.22 -2.53
N LEU A 44 18.10 15.25 -1.64
CA LEU A 44 17.05 14.54 -0.91
C LEU A 44 16.35 15.43 0.13
N ALA A 45 17.08 16.30 0.80
CA ALA A 45 16.55 17.23 1.79
C ALA A 45 15.61 18.25 1.14
N THR A 46 16.07 18.91 0.07
CA THR A 46 15.25 19.86 -0.71
C THR A 46 14.03 19.20 -1.34
N PHE A 47 14.18 17.98 -1.88
CA PHE A 47 13.04 17.25 -2.41
C PHE A 47 11.98 16.97 -1.34
N SER A 48 12.41 16.57 -0.14
CA SER A 48 11.51 16.26 0.97
C SER A 48 10.83 17.51 1.56
N ALA A 49 11.49 18.67 1.50
CA ALA A 49 10.94 19.95 1.94
C ALA A 49 9.90 20.50 0.95
N VAL A 50 10.19 20.44 -0.35
CA VAL A 50 9.35 21.06 -1.39
C VAL A 50 8.23 20.15 -1.86
N CYS A 51 8.46 18.84 -1.92
CA CYS A 51 7.41 17.90 -2.28
C CYS A 51 6.67 17.47 -1.01
N PRO A 52 5.35 17.75 -0.89
CA PRO A 52 4.57 17.16 0.17
C PRO A 52 4.68 15.64 0.05
N THR A 53 5.33 15.03 1.04
CA THR A 53 5.29 13.58 1.22
C THR A 53 3.90 13.24 1.78
N SER A 54 2.86 13.55 1.02
CA SER A 54 1.56 12.94 1.27
C SER A 54 1.81 11.45 1.09
N PRO A 55 1.59 10.63 2.13
CA PRO A 55 1.68 9.20 1.95
C PRO A 55 0.72 8.88 0.81
N ILE A 56 1.27 8.36 -0.31
CA ILE A 56 0.59 8.18 -1.62
C ILE A 56 -0.73 7.42 -1.43
N ARG A 57 -0.81 6.66 -0.35
CA ARG A 57 -2.01 6.27 0.37
C ARG A 57 -1.70 6.40 1.85
N PRO A 58 -2.67 6.65 2.75
CA PRO A 58 -2.51 6.17 4.12
C PRO A 58 -2.12 4.71 3.96
N GLN A 59 -0.90 4.38 4.36
CA GLN A 59 -0.51 3.00 4.39
C GLN A 59 -1.54 2.37 5.32
N ASP A 60 -2.50 1.61 4.77
CA ASP A 60 -3.53 0.87 5.52
C ASP A 60 -2.84 -0.25 6.29
N TYR A 61 -1.97 0.16 7.20
CA TYR A 61 -1.09 -0.68 7.95
C TYR A 61 -1.89 -1.08 9.18
N TRP A 62 -2.80 -2.02 8.94
CA TRP A 62 -3.51 -2.72 10.01
C TRP A 62 -2.54 -3.44 10.95
N MET A 63 -1.29 -3.66 10.53
CA MET A 63 -0.21 -4.21 11.34
C MET A 63 0.54 -3.11 12.07
N SER A 64 0.93 -3.35 13.32
CA SER A 64 1.78 -2.42 14.07
C SER A 64 3.26 -2.58 13.68
N VAL A 65 4.05 -1.53 13.89
CA VAL A 65 5.54 -1.58 13.79
C VAL A 65 6.10 -2.70 14.66
N ARG A 66 5.52 -2.93 15.84
CA ARG A 66 5.90 -3.99 16.76
C ARG A 66 5.65 -5.40 16.20
N SER A 67 4.62 -5.59 15.37
CA SER A 67 4.40 -6.87 14.68
C SER A 67 5.34 -7.05 13.51
N LEU A 68 5.67 -5.97 12.77
CA LEU A 68 6.66 -6.02 11.71
C LEU A 68 8.04 -6.39 12.22
N SER A 69 8.49 -5.75 13.29
CA SER A 69 9.78 -6.07 13.90
C SER A 69 9.92 -7.56 14.24
N LYS A 70 8.84 -8.22 14.69
CA LYS A 70 8.85 -9.68 14.92
C LYS A 70 8.93 -10.49 13.62
N ILE A 71 8.24 -10.05 12.57
CA ILE A 71 8.32 -10.68 11.25
C ILE A 71 9.75 -10.58 10.71
N ASP A 72 10.37 -9.41 10.82
CA ASP A 72 11.73 -9.17 10.35
C ASP A 72 12.76 -9.94 11.19
N ALA A 73 12.58 -9.98 12.52
CA ALA A 73 13.38 -10.83 13.40
C ALA A 73 13.29 -12.31 12.99
N ARG A 74 12.09 -12.81 12.67
CA ARG A 74 11.93 -14.19 12.18
C ARG A 74 12.64 -14.41 10.84
N LYS A 75 12.58 -13.45 9.91
CA LYS A 75 13.24 -13.54 8.60
C LYS A 75 14.77 -13.56 8.74
N SER A 76 15.32 -12.90 9.75
CA SER A 76 16.76 -12.89 10.01
C SER A 76 17.32 -14.21 10.56
N ILE A 77 16.47 -15.16 10.97
CA ILE A 77 16.92 -16.45 11.49
C ILE A 77 17.40 -17.36 10.34
N PRO A 78 18.67 -17.83 10.35
CA PRO A 78 19.21 -18.71 9.32
C PRO A 78 18.44 -20.03 9.19
N ALA A 79 18.53 -20.68 8.03
CA ALA A 79 18.03 -22.04 7.85
C ALA A 79 18.85 -23.03 8.70
N GLY A 80 18.19 -24.04 9.26
CA GLY A 80 18.82 -24.98 10.19
C GLY A 80 17.84 -25.49 11.25
N ASN A 81 18.07 -26.72 11.73
CA ASN A 81 17.27 -27.35 12.78
C ASN A 81 17.57 -26.74 14.16
N GLU A 82 18.80 -26.27 14.39
CA GLU A 82 19.28 -25.62 15.61
C GLU A 82 18.42 -24.40 16.01
N TYR A 83 17.93 -23.64 15.03
CA TYR A 83 17.09 -22.46 15.28
C TYR A 83 15.58 -22.74 15.21
N ASP A 84 15.15 -24.00 15.05
CA ASP A 84 13.73 -24.30 14.85
C ASP A 84 12.87 -23.94 16.08
N GLY A 85 13.41 -24.08 17.29
CA GLY A 85 12.75 -23.64 18.52
C GLY A 85 12.49 -22.13 18.53
N ALA A 86 13.50 -21.32 18.22
CA ALA A 86 13.40 -19.86 18.13
C ALA A 86 12.42 -19.44 17.03
N ARG A 87 12.50 -20.09 15.85
CA ARG A 87 11.58 -19.86 14.74
C ARG A 87 10.14 -20.21 15.15
N LYS A 88 9.88 -21.34 15.79
CA LYS A 88 8.54 -21.72 16.27
C LYS A 88 8.01 -20.73 17.32
N SER A 89 8.84 -20.29 18.26
CA SER A 89 8.48 -19.28 19.26
C SER A 89 8.05 -17.97 18.60
N LEU A 90 8.87 -17.41 17.71
CA LEU A 90 8.51 -16.19 16.97
C LEU A 90 7.25 -16.36 16.12
N LYS A 91 7.02 -17.55 15.52
CA LYS A 91 5.77 -17.83 14.80
C LYS A 91 4.55 -17.57 15.69
N ARG A 92 4.56 -18.13 16.90
CA ARG A 92 3.46 -18.01 17.87
C ARG A 92 3.27 -16.54 18.29
N GLN A 93 4.36 -15.83 18.53
CA GLN A 93 4.31 -14.41 18.89
C GLN A 93 3.76 -13.53 17.76
N ILE A 94 4.19 -13.76 16.51
CA ILE A 94 3.69 -13.06 15.32
C ILE A 94 2.20 -13.30 15.16
N VAL A 95 1.75 -14.56 15.21
CA VAL A 95 0.31 -14.88 15.09
C VAL A 95 -0.49 -14.17 16.19
N LYS A 96 0.00 -14.18 17.44
CA LYS A 96 -0.67 -13.50 18.56
C LYS A 96 -0.71 -11.98 18.35
N SER A 97 0.37 -11.36 17.90
CA SER A 97 0.42 -9.91 17.72
C SER A 97 -0.41 -9.45 16.52
N LEU A 98 -0.36 -10.19 15.41
CA LEU A 98 -1.20 -9.90 14.24
C LEU A 98 -2.70 -10.05 14.54
N ARG A 99 -3.11 -11.02 15.37
CA ARG A 99 -4.51 -11.11 15.82
C ARG A 99 -4.94 -9.85 16.58
N LYS A 100 -4.10 -9.37 17.50
CA LYS A 100 -4.36 -8.14 18.27
C LYS A 100 -4.43 -6.91 17.36
N ASP A 101 -3.48 -6.77 16.45
CA ASP A 101 -3.43 -5.66 15.50
C ASP A 101 -4.66 -5.66 14.58
N ARG A 102 -5.08 -6.84 14.11
CA ARG A 102 -6.30 -6.99 13.30
C ARG A 102 -7.57 -6.61 14.06
N GLU A 103 -7.67 -7.01 15.33
CA GLU A 103 -8.78 -6.64 16.19
C GLU A 103 -8.82 -5.13 16.41
N PHE A 104 -7.68 -4.51 16.71
CA PHE A 104 -7.56 -3.07 16.88
C PHE A 104 -7.98 -2.31 15.61
N TRP A 105 -7.49 -2.74 14.46
CA TRP A 105 -7.86 -2.15 13.17
C TRP A 105 -9.36 -2.28 12.90
N ARG A 106 -9.98 -3.45 13.16
CA ARG A 106 -11.44 -3.62 13.02
C ARG A 106 -12.22 -2.67 13.92
N LYS A 107 -11.82 -2.54 15.19
CA LYS A 107 -12.46 -1.61 16.15
C LYS A 107 -12.32 -0.16 15.70
N SER A 108 -11.15 0.24 15.20
CA SER A 108 -10.94 1.59 14.65
C SER A 108 -11.85 1.87 13.46
N LYS A 109 -11.96 0.92 12.53
CA LYS A 109 -12.82 1.06 11.36
C LYS A 109 -14.31 1.09 11.69
N ALA A 110 -14.76 0.31 12.68
CA ALA A 110 -16.13 0.39 13.18
C ALA A 110 -16.46 1.79 13.73
N ARG A 111 -15.56 2.38 14.53
CA ARG A 111 -15.72 3.76 15.04
C ARG A 111 -15.77 4.80 13.94
N GLU A 112 -14.93 4.66 12.90
CA GLU A 112 -14.98 5.53 11.73
C GLU A 112 -16.33 5.43 10.99
N MET A 113 -16.88 4.22 10.86
CA MET A 113 -18.20 3.99 10.25
C MET A 113 -19.33 4.58 11.08
N GLU A 114 -19.32 4.37 12.41
CA GLU A 114 -20.30 4.94 13.34
C GLU A 114 -20.31 6.48 13.26
N LYS A 115 -19.13 7.10 13.20
CA LYS A 115 -18.99 8.55 13.02
C LYS A 115 -19.54 9.02 11.67
N ALA A 116 -19.22 8.32 10.58
CA ALA A 116 -19.71 8.67 9.24
C ALA A 116 -21.24 8.54 9.17
N PHE A 117 -21.81 7.52 9.82
CA PHE A 117 -23.25 7.34 9.93
C PHE A 117 -23.91 8.47 10.75
N ALA A 118 -23.39 8.76 11.95
CA ALA A 118 -23.93 9.81 12.82
C ALA A 118 -23.88 11.21 12.19
N THR A 119 -22.92 11.47 11.31
CA THR A 119 -22.78 12.74 10.58
C THR A 119 -23.58 12.80 9.28
N GLY A 120 -24.32 11.74 8.93
CA GLY A 120 -25.05 11.65 7.67
C GLY A 120 -24.15 11.57 6.42
N ASN A 121 -22.85 11.31 6.58
CA ASN A 121 -21.90 11.24 5.49
C ASN A 121 -21.92 9.85 4.82
N SER A 122 -22.96 9.62 4.03
CA SER A 122 -23.20 8.36 3.31
C SER A 122 -22.01 7.98 2.39
N ARG A 123 -21.41 8.96 1.71
CA ARG A 123 -20.25 8.74 0.83
C ARG A 123 -19.06 8.14 1.58
N ALA A 124 -18.70 8.72 2.72
CA ALA A 124 -17.61 8.22 3.56
C ALA A 124 -17.92 6.81 4.10
N LEU A 125 -19.16 6.58 4.53
CA LEU A 125 -19.61 5.27 5.00
C LEU A 125 -19.46 4.17 3.93
N TYR A 126 -19.93 4.42 2.70
CA TYR A 126 -19.79 3.46 1.60
C TYR A 126 -18.32 3.22 1.19
N GLN A 127 -17.48 4.26 1.24
CA GLN A 127 -16.04 4.11 1.01
C GLN A 127 -15.40 3.20 2.07
N LEU A 128 -15.75 3.39 3.35
CA LEU A 128 -15.28 2.56 4.45
C LEU A 128 -15.71 1.10 4.26
N ILE A 129 -17.00 0.84 4.03
CA ILE A 129 -17.54 -0.51 3.79
C ILE A 129 -16.79 -1.20 2.65
N ARG A 130 -16.55 -0.48 1.54
CA ARG A 130 -15.83 -1.03 0.38
C ARG A 130 -14.36 -1.32 0.70
N SER A 131 -13.71 -0.49 1.51
CA SER A 131 -12.30 -0.65 1.88
C SER A 131 -12.06 -1.77 2.91
N THR A 132 -13.03 -2.02 3.79
CA THR A 132 -12.92 -3.04 4.86
C THR A 132 -13.55 -4.37 4.50
N GLY A 133 -14.42 -4.39 3.50
CA GLY A 133 -15.07 -5.61 3.01
C GLY A 133 -14.05 -6.62 2.47
N PRO A 134 -14.49 -7.88 2.24
CA PRO A 134 -13.67 -8.86 1.53
C PRO A 134 -13.18 -8.20 0.23
N ARG A 135 -11.86 -8.28 -0.03
CA ARG A 135 -11.36 -7.92 -1.36
C ARG A 135 -12.20 -8.73 -2.33
N LYS A 136 -12.92 -8.06 -3.24
CA LYS A 136 -13.65 -8.76 -4.29
C LYS A 136 -12.64 -9.72 -4.92
N ALA A 137 -12.99 -10.99 -4.98
CA ALA A 137 -12.28 -11.89 -5.89
C ALA A 137 -12.26 -11.17 -7.24
N THR A 138 -11.09 -11.14 -7.89
CA THR A 138 -11.05 -10.81 -9.31
C THR A 138 -12.18 -11.63 -9.94
N VAL A 139 -13.18 -10.94 -10.52
CA VAL A 139 -14.39 -11.58 -11.03
C VAL A 139 -13.95 -12.85 -11.74
N SER A 140 -14.48 -14.00 -11.35
CA SER A 140 -14.11 -15.27 -11.95
C SER A 140 -14.30 -15.15 -13.44
N GLU A 141 -13.19 -14.95 -14.15
CA GLU A 141 -13.19 -14.73 -15.59
C GLU A 141 -13.59 -16.01 -16.33
N THR A 142 -13.68 -17.12 -15.61
CA THR A 142 -13.92 -18.44 -16.11
C THR A 142 -15.42 -18.73 -16.08
N ILE A 143 -16.04 -18.73 -17.26
CA ILE A 143 -17.45 -19.07 -17.47
C ILE A 143 -17.47 -20.32 -18.35
N SER A 144 -18.41 -21.23 -18.11
CA SER A 144 -18.57 -22.43 -18.92
C SER A 144 -19.68 -22.29 -19.97
N GLU A 145 -19.50 -22.95 -21.11
CA GLU A 145 -20.57 -23.23 -22.06
C GLU A 145 -21.66 -24.12 -21.43
N LYS A 146 -22.81 -24.23 -22.10
CA LYS A 146 -23.91 -25.12 -21.66
C LYS A 146 -23.48 -26.58 -21.45
N HIS A 147 -22.51 -27.06 -22.22
CA HIS A 147 -21.96 -28.42 -22.15
C HIS A 147 -20.74 -28.54 -21.20
N GLY A 148 -20.46 -27.50 -20.40
CA GLY A 148 -19.44 -27.52 -19.36
C GLY A 148 -18.02 -27.14 -19.79
N SER A 149 -17.76 -26.93 -21.09
CA SER A 149 -16.44 -26.48 -21.56
C SER A 149 -16.13 -25.05 -21.15
N LEU A 150 -14.85 -24.75 -20.90
CA LEU A 150 -14.40 -23.46 -20.38
C LEU A 150 -14.26 -22.43 -21.51
N ILE A 151 -14.84 -21.23 -21.33
CA ILE A 151 -14.76 -20.14 -22.31
C ILE A 151 -13.57 -19.24 -21.99
N HIS A 152 -12.56 -19.27 -22.87
CA HIS A 152 -11.36 -18.43 -22.73
C HIS A 152 -11.51 -17.06 -23.44
N SER A 153 -12.38 -16.95 -24.44
CA SER A 153 -12.60 -15.70 -25.18
C SER A 153 -13.51 -14.73 -24.43
N ARG A 154 -13.07 -13.46 -24.27
CA ARG A 154 -13.88 -12.40 -23.64
C ARG A 154 -15.18 -12.13 -24.42
N LYS A 155 -15.13 -12.13 -25.75
CA LYS A 155 -16.31 -11.91 -26.59
C LYS A 155 -17.36 -13.00 -26.34
N ARG A 156 -16.93 -14.26 -26.37
CA ARG A 156 -17.81 -15.41 -26.15
C ARG A 156 -18.40 -15.45 -24.74
N ARG A 157 -17.64 -14.99 -23.72
CA ARG A 157 -18.16 -14.85 -22.35
C ARG A 157 -19.33 -13.87 -22.26
N LEU A 158 -19.28 -12.76 -22.99
CA LEU A 158 -20.38 -11.77 -23.02
C LEU A 158 -21.61 -12.32 -23.75
N GLU A 159 -21.41 -13.02 -24.86
CA GLU A 159 -22.48 -13.69 -25.60
C GLU A 159 -23.16 -14.77 -24.73
N ARG A 160 -22.38 -15.63 -24.06
CA ARG A 160 -22.91 -16.65 -23.15
C ARG A 160 -23.70 -16.06 -21.98
N TRP A 161 -23.27 -14.90 -21.46
CA TRP A 161 -24.01 -14.15 -20.45
C TRP A 161 -25.36 -13.68 -20.99
N ALA A 162 -25.40 -13.12 -22.21
CA ALA A 162 -26.65 -12.68 -22.84
C ALA A 162 -27.62 -13.84 -23.06
N GLU A 163 -27.13 -14.96 -23.62
CA GLU A 163 -27.92 -16.20 -23.80
C GLU A 163 -28.52 -16.69 -22.48
N HIS A 164 -27.74 -16.72 -21.39
CA HIS A 164 -28.21 -17.16 -20.07
C HIS A 164 -29.31 -16.26 -19.50
N PHE A 165 -29.22 -14.94 -19.70
CA PHE A 165 -30.25 -14.00 -19.24
C PHE A 165 -31.52 -14.10 -20.08
N GLU A 166 -31.41 -14.23 -21.41
CA GLU A 166 -32.58 -14.43 -22.26
C GLU A 166 -33.32 -15.73 -21.91
N GLU A 167 -32.60 -16.83 -21.65
CA GLU A 167 -33.18 -18.11 -21.22
C GLU A 167 -33.85 -18.06 -19.85
N HIS A 168 -33.35 -17.24 -18.92
CA HIS A 168 -33.89 -17.16 -17.57
C HIS A 168 -35.04 -16.16 -17.41
N PHE A 169 -35.18 -15.21 -18.33
CA PHE A 169 -36.19 -14.15 -18.28
C PHE A 169 -37.19 -14.20 -19.46
N SER A 170 -37.16 -15.26 -20.26
CA SER A 170 -38.23 -15.64 -21.21
C SER A 170 -39.23 -16.56 -20.54
#